data_AF-A0A503P8R0-F1
#
_entry.id   AF-A0A503P8R0-F1
#
_cell.length_a   1.000
_cell.length_b   1.000
_cell.length_c   1.000
_cell.angle_alpha   90.00
_cell.angle_beta   90.00
_cell.angle_gamma   90.00
#
_symmetry.space_group_name_H-M   'P 1'
#
loop_
_entity.id
_entity.type
_entity.pdbx_description
1 polymer ?
#
loop_
_entity_poly.entity_id
_entity_poly.type
_entity_poly.pdbx_seq_one_letter_code
_entity_poly.pdbx_strand_id
1 'polypeptide(L)'
;MLDASRTIPGKVCSGFPSGIASKQRDRAVRRFRETVKRSSHRIIVCSLCRDTVTALRSGEGLCADLRSMLSLQPAPSFAVETIDCMAGCARPLTVAFKAQGKATYLFGSIDRGTDAGALVEFARLYASLPDGWCNSGQRPARLAGKILARIPAAGKAREQGR
;
A
#
# COMPACT_ATOMS: atom_id res chain seq x y z
N MET A 1 -45.34 -34.48 -55.72
CA MET A 1 -44.33 -33.49 -55.27
C MET A 1 -44.84 -33.00 -53.92
N LEU A 2 -44.65 -33.69 -52.77
CA LEU A 2 -43.42 -33.81 -51.95
C LEU A 2 -42.70 -32.46 -51.83
N ASP A 3 -42.34 -31.89 -50.68
CA ASP A 3 -42.72 -31.95 -49.26
C ASP A 3 -42.10 -30.65 -48.68
N ALA A 4 -42.49 -30.24 -47.48
CA ALA A 4 -42.07 -29.03 -46.80
C ALA A 4 -40.59 -29.06 -46.33
N SER A 5 -40.16 -27.91 -45.79
CA SER A 5 -39.07 -27.75 -44.79
C SER A 5 -37.66 -27.55 -45.37
N ARG A 6 -36.79 -26.62 -44.92
CA ARG A 6 -36.61 -26.04 -43.58
C ARG A 6 -36.00 -24.64 -43.69
N THR A 7 -36.72 -23.61 -43.25
CA THR A 7 -36.09 -22.45 -42.62
C THR A 7 -36.14 -22.71 -41.12
N ILE A 8 -35.01 -22.62 -40.41
CA ILE A 8 -34.99 -22.64 -38.95
C ILE A 8 -35.15 -21.19 -38.51
N PRO A 9 -36.32 -20.73 -38.04
CA PRO A 9 -36.42 -19.41 -37.45
C PRO A 9 -35.69 -19.48 -36.10
N GLY A 10 -34.48 -18.91 -36.08
CA GLY A 10 -33.72 -18.69 -34.85
C GLY A 10 -34.57 -17.82 -33.92
N LYS A 11 -35.12 -18.44 -32.88
CA LYS A 11 -35.83 -17.78 -31.80
C LYS A 11 -34.82 -16.91 -31.06
N VAL A 12 -34.79 -15.61 -31.37
CA VAL A 12 -34.13 -14.64 -30.49
C VAL A 12 -34.93 -14.67 -29.20
N CYS A 13 -34.38 -15.29 -28.17
CA CYS A 13 -34.91 -15.19 -26.81
C CYS A 13 -34.77 -13.73 -26.37
N SER A 14 -35.81 -12.92 -26.64
CA SER A 14 -35.96 -11.59 -26.08
C SER A 14 -36.20 -11.74 -24.57
N GLY A 15 -35.13 -11.61 -23.80
CA GLY A 15 -35.20 -11.66 -22.35
C GLY A 15 -33.88 -12.08 -21.74
N PHE A 16 -32.88 -11.19 -21.77
CA PHE A 16 -31.86 -11.27 -20.73
C PHE A 16 -32.57 -10.93 -19.41
N PRO A 17 -32.62 -11.83 -18.42
CA PRO A 17 -33.23 -11.54 -17.14
C PRO A 17 -32.59 -10.27 -16.57
N SER A 18 -33.41 -9.23 -16.40
CA SER A 18 -33.04 -7.99 -15.76
C SER A 18 -32.49 -8.32 -14.37
N GLY A 19 -31.16 -8.25 -14.22
CA GLY A 19 -30.46 -8.63 -13.00
C GLY A 19 -29.16 -9.42 -13.19
N ILE A 20 -28.95 -10.06 -14.35
CA ILE A 20 -27.68 -10.79 -14.61
C ILE A 20 -26.52 -9.81 -14.77
N ALA A 21 -26.72 -8.72 -15.53
CA ALA A 21 -25.69 -7.70 -15.74
C ALA A 21 -25.29 -6.96 -14.45
N SER A 22 -26.25 -6.69 -13.55
CA SER A 22 -25.96 -6.06 -12.25
C SER A 22 -25.22 -7.03 -11.31
N LYS A 23 -25.67 -8.29 -11.21
CA LYS A 23 -24.98 -9.32 -10.41
C LYS A 23 -23.56 -9.61 -10.92
N GLN A 24 -23.34 -9.59 -12.23
CA GLN A 24 -22.01 -9.75 -12.83
C GLN A 24 -21.10 -8.56 -12.54
N ARG A 25 -21.61 -7.32 -12.61
CA ARG A 25 -20.86 -6.11 -12.18
C ARG A 25 -20.52 -6.17 -10.70
N ASP A 26 -21.46 -6.52 -9.83
CA ASP A 26 -21.21 -6.60 -8.38
C ASP A 26 -20.16 -7.64 -8.02
N ARG A 27 -20.20 -8.81 -8.69
CA ARG A 27 -19.19 -9.85 -8.51
C ARG A 27 -17.81 -9.41 -9.01
N ALA A 28 -17.75 -8.73 -10.15
CA ALA A 28 -16.50 -8.17 -10.68
C ALA A 28 -15.93 -7.06 -9.77
N VAL A 29 -16.78 -6.18 -9.24
CA VAL A 29 -16.40 -5.14 -8.27
C VAL A 29 -15.94 -5.75 -6.96
N ARG A 30 -16.60 -6.80 -6.44
CA ARG A 30 -16.14 -7.53 -5.25
C ARG A 30 -14.80 -8.20 -5.48
N ARG A 31 -14.62 -8.90 -6.61
CA ARG A 31 -13.38 -9.60 -6.94
C ARG A 31 -12.23 -8.63 -7.21
N PHE A 32 -12.50 -7.49 -7.83
CA PHE A 32 -11.55 -6.37 -7.96
C PHE A 32 -11.21 -5.79 -6.59
N ARG A 33 -12.20 -5.51 -5.75
CA ARG A 33 -12.01 -5.07 -4.36
C ARG A 33 -11.25 -6.08 -3.51
N GLU A 34 -11.43 -7.39 -3.73
CA GLU A 34 -10.72 -8.50 -3.09
C GLU A 34 -9.28 -8.61 -3.58
N THR A 35 -9.05 -8.39 -4.87
CA THR A 35 -7.71 -8.33 -5.46
C THR A 35 -6.94 -7.12 -4.94
N VAL A 36 -7.61 -5.97 -4.79
CA VAL A 36 -7.07 -4.77 -4.14
C VAL A 36 -6.92 -4.98 -2.62
N LYS A 37 -7.82 -5.76 -1.97
CA LYS A 37 -7.79 -6.16 -0.55
C LYS A 37 -6.70 -7.14 -0.19
N ARG A 38 -5.96 -7.72 -1.15
CA ARG A 38 -4.70 -8.37 -0.82
C ARG A 38 -3.80 -7.28 -0.26
N SER A 39 -3.73 -7.21 1.07
CA SER A 39 -3.01 -6.25 1.91
C SER A 39 -1.54 -6.19 1.54
N SER A 40 -1.23 -5.58 0.40
CA SER A 40 0.12 -5.28 -0.02
C SER A 40 0.56 -4.11 0.85
N HIS A 41 1.24 -4.44 1.93
CA HIS A 41 1.96 -3.43 2.67
C HIS A 41 3.04 -2.87 1.75
N ARG A 42 3.15 -1.55 1.67
CA ARG A 42 4.10 -0.86 0.80
C ARG A 42 5.02 -0.01 1.64
N ILE A 43 6.31 -0.08 1.30
CA ILE A 43 7.32 0.89 1.74
C ILE A 43 7.71 1.70 0.51
N ILE A 44 7.55 3.01 0.61
CA ILE A 44 7.73 3.94 -0.50
C ILE A 44 8.87 4.88 -0.12
N VAL A 45 9.94 4.90 -0.91
CA VAL A 45 11.14 5.70 -0.66
C VAL A 45 11.22 6.84 -1.67
N CYS A 46 11.50 8.07 -1.21
CA CYS A 46 11.70 9.20 -2.10
C CYS A 46 13.08 9.10 -2.78
N SER A 47 13.12 9.09 -4.12
CA SER A 47 14.37 9.03 -4.89
C SER A 47 15.04 10.40 -5.05
N LEU A 48 14.28 11.50 -4.99
CA LEU A 48 14.82 12.86 -5.21
C LEU A 48 15.36 13.55 -3.96
N CYS A 49 15.07 13.05 -2.76
CA CYS A 49 15.61 13.60 -1.51
C CYS A 49 17.14 13.65 -1.56
N ARG A 50 17.71 14.82 -1.24
CA ARG A 50 19.15 15.00 -1.08
C ARG A 50 19.48 15.05 0.39
N ASP A 51 20.57 14.40 0.76
CA ASP A 51 21.20 14.61 2.05
C ASP A 51 21.64 16.08 2.21
N THR A 52 21.52 16.63 3.43
CA THR A 52 21.79 18.05 3.68
C THR A 52 23.27 18.39 3.70
N VAL A 53 24.15 17.40 3.94
CA VAL A 53 25.60 17.61 4.04
C VAL A 53 26.29 17.21 2.74
N THR A 54 25.96 16.02 2.23
CA THR A 54 26.65 15.39 1.09
C THR A 54 25.95 15.66 -0.24
N ALA A 55 24.75 16.24 -0.25
CA ALA A 55 23.88 16.41 -1.42
C ALA A 55 23.55 15.13 -2.20
N LEU A 56 23.91 13.96 -1.65
CA LEU A 56 23.74 12.64 -2.25
C LEU A 56 22.27 12.22 -2.21
N ARG A 57 21.84 11.53 -3.26
CA ARG A 57 20.53 10.88 -3.32
C ARG A 57 20.67 9.42 -2.95
N SER A 58 20.30 9.10 -1.72
CA SER A 58 20.45 7.75 -1.16
C SER A 58 19.16 6.91 -1.25
N GLY A 59 18.10 7.43 -1.90
CA GLY A 59 16.79 6.79 -1.96
C GLY A 59 16.77 5.42 -2.63
N GLU A 60 17.40 5.29 -3.80
CA GLU A 60 17.53 4.00 -4.49
C GLU A 60 18.35 3.00 -3.67
N GLY A 61 19.46 3.46 -3.07
CA GLY A 61 20.28 2.64 -2.19
C GLY A 61 19.51 2.09 -0.99
N LEU A 62 18.75 2.96 -0.30
CA LEU A 62 17.90 2.53 0.81
C LEU A 62 16.81 1.56 0.33
N CYS A 63 16.21 1.79 -0.83
CA CYS A 63 15.21 0.88 -1.39
C CYS A 63 15.78 -0.52 -1.64
N ALA A 64 17.00 -0.62 -2.17
CA ALA A 64 17.69 -1.89 -2.37
C ALA A 64 17.99 -2.60 -1.04
N ASP A 65 18.52 -1.87 -0.05
CA ASP A 65 18.83 -2.40 1.27
C ASP A 65 17.56 -2.96 1.95
N LEU A 66 16.46 -2.22 1.91
CA LEU A 66 15.18 -2.64 2.47
C LEU A 66 14.63 -3.90 1.80
N ARG A 67 14.71 -4.00 0.46
CA ARG A 67 14.30 -5.22 -0.27
C ARG A 67 15.11 -6.43 0.17
N SER A 68 16.43 -6.27 0.26
CA SER A 68 17.33 -7.34 0.71
C SER A 68 16.99 -7.79 2.13
N MET A 69 16.90 -6.85 3.09
CA MET A 69 16.60 -7.18 4.48
C MET A 69 15.23 -7.83 4.66
N LEU A 70 14.21 -7.40 3.92
CA LEU A 70 12.86 -7.96 3.99
C LEU A 70 12.74 -9.34 3.32
N SER A 71 13.54 -9.63 2.30
CA SER A 71 13.53 -10.96 1.65
C SER A 71 14.00 -12.08 2.59
N LEU A 72 14.76 -11.74 3.64
CA LEU A 72 15.27 -12.69 4.63
C LEU A 72 14.26 -12.99 5.75
N GLN A 73 13.06 -12.42 5.71
CA GLN A 73 12.10 -12.47 6.81
C GLN A 73 10.84 -13.27 6.44
N PRO A 74 10.37 -14.17 7.33
CA PRO A 74 9.18 -14.97 7.08
C PRO A 74 7.91 -14.14 7.31
N ALA A 75 7.49 -13.41 6.27
CA ALA A 75 6.26 -12.60 6.24
C ALA A 75 6.16 -11.50 7.32
N PRO A 76 5.28 -10.49 7.15
CA PRO A 76 4.47 -10.18 5.98
C PRO A 76 5.29 -9.57 4.84
N SER A 77 4.89 -9.86 3.60
CA SER A 77 5.57 -9.33 2.42
C SER A 77 5.26 -7.84 2.23
N PHE A 78 6.30 -7.04 2.12
CA PHE A 78 6.22 -5.63 1.75
C PHE A 78 6.69 -5.45 0.31
N ALA A 79 5.90 -4.74 -0.49
CA ALA A 79 6.39 -4.20 -1.75
C ALA A 79 7.18 -2.92 -1.43
N VAL A 80 8.48 -2.93 -1.76
CA VAL A 80 9.35 -1.77 -1.56
C VAL A 80 9.60 -1.13 -2.91
N GLU A 81 9.35 0.17 -3.02
CA GLU A 81 9.47 0.93 -4.27
C GLU A 81 9.99 2.34 -4.03
N THR A 82 10.48 2.94 -5.10
CA THR A 82 10.84 4.35 -5.14
C THR A 82 9.77 5.16 -5.87
N ILE A 83 9.64 6.42 -5.47
CA ILE A 83 8.84 7.46 -6.13
C ILE A 83 9.71 8.71 -6.22
N ASP A 84 9.47 9.53 -7.24
CA ASP A 84 10.19 10.78 -7.44
C ASP A 84 10.15 11.71 -6.21
N CYS A 85 8.97 12.11 -5.74
CA CYS A 85 8.88 13.13 -4.69
C CYS A 85 7.73 12.88 -3.71
N MET A 86 7.99 13.13 -2.43
CA MET A 86 6.98 13.17 -1.35
C MET A 86 6.95 14.53 -0.62
N ALA A 87 7.56 15.56 -1.21
CA ALA A 87 7.62 16.94 -0.70
C ALA A 87 8.16 17.09 0.74
N GLY A 88 8.91 16.10 1.25
CA GLY A 88 9.47 16.12 2.60
C GLY A 88 10.93 16.54 2.70
N CYS A 89 11.48 17.21 1.67
CA CYS A 89 12.91 17.52 1.56
C CYS A 89 13.47 18.40 2.71
N ALA A 90 12.64 19.07 3.50
CA ALA A 90 13.07 19.76 4.73
C ALA A 90 13.69 18.82 5.77
N ARG A 91 13.39 17.51 5.69
CA ARG A 91 13.99 16.46 6.52
C ARG A 91 14.52 15.35 5.60
N PRO A 92 15.83 15.32 5.31
CA PRO A 92 16.39 14.52 4.22
C PRO A 92 16.10 13.02 4.38
N LEU A 93 15.93 12.40 3.21
CA LEU A 93 15.41 11.06 2.92
C LEU A 93 14.09 10.73 3.64
N THR A 94 13.02 10.74 2.87
CA THR A 94 11.69 10.40 3.35
C THR A 94 11.26 8.99 2.95
N VAL A 95 10.59 8.30 3.88
CA VAL A 95 10.07 6.95 3.70
C VAL A 95 8.62 6.90 4.17
N ALA A 96 7.73 6.36 3.36
CA ALA A 96 6.34 6.18 3.70
C ALA A 96 5.95 4.70 3.84
N PHE A 97 5.05 4.43 4.79
CA PHE A 97 4.42 3.13 4.97
C PHE A 97 2.93 3.26 4.69
N LYS A 98 2.42 2.39 3.82
CA LYS A 98 1.00 2.39 3.41
C LYS A 98 0.48 0.97 3.29
N ALA A 99 -0.75 0.76 3.73
CA ALA A 99 -1.52 -0.44 3.46
C ALA A 99 -3.01 -0.08 3.45
N GLN A 100 -3.82 -0.87 2.76
CA GLN A 100 -5.26 -0.63 2.72
C GLN A 100 -5.86 -0.76 4.13
N GLY A 101 -6.73 0.19 4.50
CA GLY A 101 -7.41 0.19 5.80
C GLY A 101 -6.52 0.56 6.99
N LYS A 102 -5.24 0.88 6.77
CA LYS A 102 -4.27 1.23 7.80
C LYS A 102 -3.85 2.71 7.72
N ALA A 103 -3.44 3.27 8.85
CA ALA A 103 -2.87 4.61 8.91
C ALA A 103 -1.59 4.68 8.06
N THR A 104 -1.45 5.71 7.23
CA THR A 104 -0.23 5.96 6.46
C THR A 104 0.77 6.73 7.31
N TYR A 105 2.01 6.29 7.32
CA TYR A 105 3.11 6.96 8.00
C TYR A 105 4.05 7.58 6.99
N LEU A 106 4.53 8.78 7.27
CA LEU A 106 5.63 9.41 6.56
C LEU A 106 6.72 9.74 7.57
N PHE A 107 7.91 9.20 7.36
CA PHE A 107 9.11 9.53 8.11
C PHE A 107 10.04 10.40 7.26
N GLY A 108 10.84 11.22 7.92
CA GLY A 108 11.94 11.99 7.33
C GLY A 108 13.15 12.00 8.25
N SER A 109 14.25 12.61 7.81
CA SER A 109 15.55 12.53 8.49
C SER A 109 16.02 11.06 8.62
N ILE A 110 15.78 10.27 7.56
CA ILE A 110 16.20 8.87 7.50
C ILE A 110 17.65 8.81 7.04
N ASP A 111 18.47 8.12 7.81
CA ASP A 111 19.84 7.81 7.48
C ASP A 111 19.93 6.38 6.94
N ARG A 112 20.40 6.24 5.69
CA ARG A 112 20.50 4.93 5.03
C ARG A 112 21.38 3.95 5.81
N GLY A 113 22.50 4.42 6.38
CA GLY A 113 23.48 3.57 7.03
C GLY A 113 23.04 3.06 8.40
N THR A 114 22.12 3.76 9.07
CA THR A 114 21.78 3.49 10.48
C THR A 114 20.30 3.19 10.73
N ASP A 115 19.39 3.67 9.88
CA ASP A 115 17.94 3.52 10.12
C ASP A 115 17.29 2.35 9.37
N ALA A 116 17.97 1.71 8.41
CA ALA A 116 17.39 0.64 7.60
C ALA A 116 16.81 -0.51 8.46
N GLY A 117 17.54 -0.93 9.51
CA GLY A 117 17.05 -1.94 10.45
C GLY A 117 15.80 -1.51 11.22
N ALA A 118 15.74 -0.25 11.64
CA ALA A 118 14.59 0.29 12.36
C ALA A 118 13.34 0.43 11.47
N LEU A 119 13.54 0.71 10.17
CA LEU A 119 12.45 0.70 9.18
C LEU A 119 11.88 -0.71 8.98
N VAL A 120 12.73 -1.75 8.96
CA VAL A 120 12.29 -3.15 8.89
C VAL A 120 11.56 -3.57 10.18
N GLU A 121 12.05 -3.16 11.35
CA GLU A 121 11.37 -3.38 12.63
C GLU A 121 9.99 -2.72 12.65
N PHE A 122 9.91 -1.46 12.20
CA PHE A 122 8.64 -0.76 12.07
C PHE A 122 7.71 -1.42 11.05
N ALA A 123 8.24 -1.96 9.94
CA ALA A 123 7.45 -2.70 8.97
C ALA A 123 6.71 -3.88 9.64
N ARG A 124 7.40 -4.65 10.49
CA ARG A 124 6.80 -5.78 11.21
C ARG A 124 5.71 -5.32 12.18
N LEU A 125 6.00 -4.29 12.98
CA LEU A 125 5.03 -3.69 13.89
C LEU A 125 3.80 -3.16 13.14
N TYR A 126 4.02 -2.38 12.09
CA TYR A 126 2.96 -1.81 11.26
C TYR A 126 2.06 -2.90 10.67
N ALA A 127 2.65 -4.03 10.27
CA ALA A 127 1.91 -5.13 9.72
C ALA A 127 1.11 -5.93 10.76
N SER A 128 1.58 -6.04 12.00
CA SER A 128 0.85 -6.69 13.09
C SER A 128 -0.35 -5.87 13.58
N LEU A 129 -0.32 -4.55 13.41
CA LEU A 129 -1.40 -3.65 13.84
C LEU A 129 -2.57 -3.68 12.84
N PRO A 130 -3.81 -4.07 13.24
CA PRO A 130 -4.95 -4.20 12.33
C PRO A 130 -5.28 -2.92 11.55
N ASP A 131 -5.18 -1.77 12.20
CA ASP A 131 -5.41 -0.45 11.61
C ASP A 131 -4.14 0.35 11.37
N GLY A 132 -2.97 -0.29 11.56
CA GLY A 132 -1.66 0.34 11.44
C GLY A 132 -1.38 1.41 12.49
N TRP A 133 -2.23 1.61 13.50
CA TRP A 133 -2.07 2.70 14.45
C TRP A 133 -1.09 2.33 15.57
N CYS A 134 0.07 2.97 15.53
CA CYS A 134 1.15 2.83 16.50
C CYS A 134 1.25 4.09 17.37
N ASN A 135 1.34 3.91 18.69
CA ASN A 135 1.63 4.99 19.65
C ASN A 135 3.10 5.40 19.60
N SER A 136 3.45 6.55 20.21
CA SER A 136 4.83 7.06 20.19
C SER A 136 5.83 6.07 20.82
N GLY A 137 5.51 5.52 21.99
CA GLY A 137 6.40 4.61 22.72
C GLY A 137 6.57 3.21 22.13
N GLN A 138 5.70 2.81 21.19
CA GLN A 138 5.81 1.52 20.49
C GLN A 138 6.76 1.58 19.29
N ARG A 139 7.12 2.78 18.82
CA ARG A 139 7.99 2.93 17.65
C ARG A 139 9.43 2.55 17.99
N PRO A 140 10.17 1.95 17.04
CA PRO A 140 11.60 1.74 17.21
C PRO A 140 12.31 3.04 17.59
N ALA A 141 13.23 2.97 18.55
CA ALA A 141 13.86 4.15 19.15
C ALA A 141 14.51 5.08 18.10
N ARG A 142 15.12 4.50 17.06
CA ARG A 142 15.74 5.24 15.94
C ARG A 142 14.74 6.07 15.12
N LEU A 143 13.46 5.68 15.08
CA LEU A 143 12.40 6.40 14.37
C LEU A 143 11.59 7.35 15.27
N ALA A 144 11.92 7.42 16.56
CA ALA A 144 11.35 8.40 17.47
C ALA A 144 11.71 9.82 16.99
N GLY A 145 10.74 10.75 16.98
CA GLY A 145 10.94 12.13 16.52
C GLY A 145 11.12 12.31 14.99
N LYS A 146 11.18 11.23 14.21
CA LYS A 146 11.36 11.25 12.74
C LYS A 146 10.05 11.26 11.95
N ILE A 147 8.90 11.28 12.62
CA ILE A 147 7.59 11.26 11.97
C ILE A 147 7.24 12.65 11.43
N LEU A 148 6.96 12.72 10.13
CA LEU A 148 6.47 13.92 9.45
C LEU A 148 4.95 13.96 9.45
N ALA A 149 4.32 12.81 9.19
CA ALA A 149 2.87 12.71 9.18
C ALA A 149 2.40 11.31 9.57
N ARG A 150 1.20 11.27 10.17
CA ARG A 150 0.39 10.06 10.36
C ARG A 150 -1.00 10.36 9.85
N ILE A 151 -1.36 9.80 8.72
CA ILE A 151 -2.64 10.05 8.04
C ILE A 151 -3.56 8.86 8.33
N PRO A 152 -4.72 9.05 8.97
CA PRO A 152 -5.63 7.95 9.28
C PRO A 152 -6.17 7.31 8.00
N ALA A 153 -6.56 6.04 8.09
CA ALA A 153 -7.26 5.37 7.00
C ALA A 153 -8.60 6.07 6.71
N ALA A 154 -8.96 6.16 5.43
CA ALA A 154 -10.25 6.71 5.01
C ALA A 154 -11.40 5.97 5.71
N GLY A 155 -12.36 6.73 6.26
CA GLY A 155 -13.54 6.19 6.93
C GLY A 155 -13.40 5.97 8.45
N LYS A 156 -12.23 6.22 9.06
CA LYS A 156 -12.12 6.34 10.52
C LYS A 156 -12.52 7.75 10.96
N ALA A 157 -13.82 7.95 11.25
CA ALA A 157 -14.27 9.09 12.04
C ALA A 157 -13.76 8.96 13.48
N ARG A 158 -13.67 10.10 14.21
CA ARG A 158 -13.26 10.16 15.63
C ARG A 158 -13.93 9.03 16.44
N GLU A 159 -13.13 8.10 16.93
CA GLU A 159 -13.39 7.48 18.23
C GLU A 159 -12.34 8.05 19.17
N GLN A 160 -12.54 9.32 19.54
CA GLN A 160 -11.75 9.93 20.60
C GLN A 160 -12.35 9.47 21.91
N GLY A 161 -11.66 8.47 22.49
CA GLY A 161 -11.88 8.02 23.86
C GLY A 161 -11.67 9.17 24.86
N ARG A 162 -12.69 9.28 25.69
CA ARG A 162 -12.85 9.96 26.97
C ARG A 162 -11.64 9.85 27.91
#